data_AF-A0A9P4XX14-F1
#
_entry.id   AF-A0A9P4XX14-F1
#
_cell.length_a   1.000
_cell.length_b   1.000
_cell.length_c   1.000
_cell.angle_alpha   90.00
_cell.angle_beta   90.00
_cell.angle_gamma   90.00
#
_symmetry.space_group_name_H-M   'P 1'
#
loop_
_entity.id
_entity.type
_entity.pdbx_description
1 polymer ?
#
loop_
_entity_poly.entity_id
_entity_poly.type
_entity_poly.pdbx_seq_one_letter_code
_entity_poly.pdbx_strand_id
1 'polypeptide(L)'
;LGNATAIVDNPNGAQYIAQLPSNAFDTDLFPSGGNVQGAIQAVSMPSGQGVMFHVEFSGLPASGGPFLYHIHDQPVPADGNCTGTLAHLDPYQRGEEPACDASLPETCQVGDLSGKHGSINGTDFSTTFTDEFASTLTGIGAFFGNRSFVLHFANTTRITCANFTAV
;
A
#
# COMPACT_ATOMS: atom_id res chain seq x y z
N LEU A 1 2.33 15.79 15.27
CA LEU A 1 1.22 15.22 14.49
C LEU A 1 0.91 16.20 13.37
N GLY A 2 0.69 15.75 12.14
CA GLY A 2 0.53 16.63 10.98
C GLY A 2 1.24 16.12 9.73
N ASN A 3 1.83 17.03 8.96
CA ASN A 3 2.39 16.73 7.64
C ASN A 3 3.54 15.71 7.70
N ALA A 4 3.55 14.78 6.76
CA ALA A 4 4.64 13.86 6.53
C ALA A 4 5.88 14.60 6.02
N THR A 5 7.05 14.14 6.46
CA THR A 5 8.34 14.65 5.96
C THR A 5 8.80 13.78 4.80
N ALA A 6 9.25 14.42 3.71
CA ALA A 6 9.84 13.72 2.58
C ALA A 6 11.13 13.00 3.01
N ILE A 7 11.30 11.78 2.55
CA ILE A 7 12.46 10.93 2.82
C ILE A 7 13.54 11.25 1.80
N VAL A 8 14.78 11.44 2.26
CA VAL A 8 15.92 11.86 1.43
C VAL A 8 17.14 10.96 1.55
N ASP A 9 17.07 9.92 2.39
CA ASP A 9 18.19 9.08 2.80
C ASP A 9 17.84 7.58 2.81
N ASN A 10 16.90 7.16 1.95
CA ASN A 10 16.66 5.74 1.73
C ASN A 10 17.96 5.02 1.31
N PRO A 11 18.27 3.83 1.86
CA PRO A 11 19.43 3.06 1.45
C PRO A 11 19.39 2.77 -0.05
N ASN A 12 20.47 3.10 -0.77
CA ASN A 12 20.52 2.98 -2.23
C ASN A 12 20.28 1.53 -2.70
N GLY A 13 19.35 1.36 -3.64
CA GLY A 13 19.00 0.08 -4.22
C GLY A 13 18.22 -0.87 -3.30
N ALA A 14 17.68 -0.38 -2.19
CA ALA A 14 16.79 -1.18 -1.35
C ALA A 14 15.51 -1.54 -2.13
N GLN A 15 15.18 -2.84 -2.14
CA GLN A 15 14.06 -3.39 -2.89
C GLN A 15 13.14 -4.18 -1.99
N TYR A 16 11.84 -4.01 -2.17
CA TYR A 16 10.80 -4.74 -1.45
C TYR A 16 9.69 -5.15 -2.40
N ILE A 17 9.04 -6.27 -2.09
CA ILE A 17 7.85 -6.74 -2.80
C ILE A 17 6.79 -7.18 -1.81
N ALA A 18 5.53 -6.87 -2.10
CA ALA A 18 4.36 -7.48 -1.47
C ALA A 18 3.56 -8.21 -2.56
N GLN A 19 3.74 -9.54 -2.61
CA GLN A 19 3.08 -10.44 -3.55
C GLN A 19 1.72 -10.87 -2.98
N LEU A 20 0.64 -10.60 -3.71
CA LEU A 20 -0.70 -10.99 -3.26
C LEU A 20 -0.83 -12.52 -3.23
N PRO A 21 -1.46 -13.10 -2.18
CA PRO A 21 -1.65 -14.54 -2.06
C PRO A 21 -2.69 -15.03 -3.08
N SER A 22 -2.53 -16.27 -3.54
CA SER A 22 -3.47 -16.90 -4.49
C SER A 22 -4.85 -17.20 -3.89
N ASN A 23 -4.94 -17.33 -2.57
CA ASN A 23 -6.18 -17.59 -1.86
C ASN A 23 -6.66 -16.31 -1.17
N ALA A 24 -7.94 -15.99 -1.34
CA ALA A 24 -8.58 -14.91 -0.60
C ALA A 24 -8.67 -15.22 0.89
N PHE A 25 -8.46 -14.20 1.74
CA PHE A 25 -8.70 -14.31 3.17
C PHE A 25 -10.20 -14.28 3.50
N ASP A 26 -10.99 -13.60 2.66
CA ASP A 26 -12.45 -13.61 2.68
C ASP A 26 -12.96 -14.42 1.48
N THR A 27 -13.38 -15.65 1.76
CA THR A 27 -13.86 -16.59 0.73
C THR A 27 -15.21 -16.19 0.15
N ASP A 28 -15.99 -15.37 0.83
CA ASP A 28 -17.29 -14.93 0.33
C ASP A 28 -17.14 -13.91 -0.80
N LEU A 29 -16.01 -13.17 -0.84
CA LEU A 29 -15.65 -12.30 -1.97
C LEU A 29 -15.22 -13.09 -3.21
N PHE A 30 -14.70 -14.31 -3.02
CA PHE A 30 -14.22 -15.20 -4.09
C PHE A 30 -14.85 -16.59 -3.95
N PRO A 31 -16.19 -16.72 -4.14
CA PRO A 31 -16.92 -17.96 -3.84
C PRO A 31 -16.54 -19.13 -4.75
N SER A 32 -15.96 -18.84 -5.93
CA SER A 32 -15.40 -19.83 -6.86
C SER A 32 -13.94 -20.18 -6.56
N GLY A 33 -13.37 -19.65 -5.48
CA GLY A 33 -11.95 -19.69 -5.17
C GLY A 33 -11.13 -18.67 -5.95
N GLY A 34 -9.85 -18.54 -5.56
CA GLY A 34 -8.92 -17.55 -6.10
C GLY A 34 -8.83 -16.27 -5.27
N ASN A 35 -8.23 -15.25 -5.88
CA ASN A 35 -8.02 -13.92 -5.30
C ASN A 35 -7.65 -12.93 -6.43
N VAL A 36 -7.56 -11.64 -6.12
CA VAL A 36 -6.81 -10.69 -6.94
C VAL A 36 -5.35 -11.15 -7.04
N GLN A 37 -4.83 -11.18 -8.26
CA GLN A 37 -3.45 -11.58 -8.53
C GLN A 37 -2.58 -10.36 -8.82
N GLY A 38 -1.29 -10.47 -8.50
CA GLY A 38 -0.31 -9.43 -8.78
C GLY A 38 0.48 -9.02 -7.55
N ALA A 39 1.21 -7.92 -7.66
CA ALA A 39 2.12 -7.46 -6.62
C ALA A 39 2.31 -5.95 -6.66
N ILE A 40 2.81 -5.44 -5.54
CA ILE A 40 3.43 -4.12 -5.47
C ILE A 40 4.92 -4.31 -5.19
N GLN A 41 5.75 -3.74 -6.07
CA GLN A 41 7.21 -3.72 -5.94
C GLN A 41 7.66 -2.30 -5.63
N ALA A 42 8.70 -2.17 -4.82
CA ALA A 42 9.21 -0.91 -4.35
C ALA A 42 10.73 -0.87 -4.46
N VAL A 43 11.29 0.21 -5.00
CA VAL A 43 12.73 0.43 -5.13
C VAL A 43 13.07 1.83 -4.66
N SER A 44 14.00 1.97 -3.73
CA SER A 44 14.53 3.28 -3.33
C SER A 44 15.18 3.98 -4.53
N MET A 45 14.93 5.28 -4.71
CA MET A 45 15.55 6.02 -5.80
C MET A 45 17.06 6.17 -5.58
N PRO A 46 17.88 6.26 -6.66
CA PRO A 46 19.34 6.41 -6.54
C PRO A 46 19.80 7.64 -5.75
N SER A 47 18.96 8.68 -5.69
CA SER A 47 19.20 9.90 -4.90
C SER A 47 18.99 9.71 -3.39
N GLY A 48 18.42 8.57 -2.96
CA GLY A 48 17.90 8.37 -1.61
C GLY A 48 16.53 9.03 -1.37
N GLN A 49 16.07 9.88 -2.29
CA GLN A 49 14.81 10.62 -2.16
C GLN A 49 13.62 9.82 -2.70
N GLY A 50 12.72 9.46 -1.79
CA GLY A 50 11.51 8.71 -2.12
C GLY A 50 11.75 7.26 -2.58
N VAL A 51 10.65 6.60 -2.92
CA VAL A 51 10.58 5.19 -3.30
C VAL A 51 9.70 5.08 -4.54
N MET A 52 10.22 4.46 -5.58
CA MET A 52 9.44 4.13 -6.77
C MET A 52 8.65 2.86 -6.51
N PHE A 53 7.34 2.93 -6.68
CA PHE A 53 6.45 1.79 -6.63
C PHE A 53 6.03 1.39 -8.05
N HIS A 54 6.12 0.10 -8.34
CA HIS A 54 5.51 -0.52 -9.51
C HIS A 54 4.37 -1.42 -9.03
N VAL A 55 3.16 -1.14 -9.50
CA VAL A 55 1.94 -1.82 -9.08
C VAL A 55 1.36 -2.53 -10.28
N GLU A 56 1.04 -3.81 -10.14
CA GLU A 56 0.38 -4.60 -11.18
C GLU A 56 -0.62 -5.56 -10.55
N PHE A 57 -1.89 -5.46 -10.95
CA PHE A 57 -2.99 -6.29 -10.47
C PHE A 57 -3.88 -6.77 -11.62
N SER A 58 -4.45 -7.95 -11.45
CA SER A 58 -5.45 -8.54 -12.34
C SER A 58 -6.50 -9.29 -11.55
N GLY A 59 -7.69 -9.43 -12.14
CA GLY A 59 -8.80 -10.11 -11.48
C GLY A 59 -9.41 -9.32 -10.32
N LEU A 60 -9.33 -7.98 -10.35
CA LEU A 60 -10.14 -7.17 -9.45
C LEU A 60 -11.64 -7.39 -9.73
N PRO A 61 -12.52 -7.30 -8.72
CA PRO A 61 -13.97 -7.42 -8.92
C PRO A 61 -14.51 -6.45 -9.99
N ALA A 62 -15.53 -6.86 -10.74
CA ALA A 62 -16.13 -6.01 -11.78
C ALA A 62 -16.89 -4.79 -11.23
N SER A 63 -17.17 -4.77 -9.92
CA SER A 63 -17.89 -3.70 -9.22
C SER A 63 -17.33 -3.48 -7.82
N GLY A 64 -17.74 -2.40 -7.16
CA GLY A 64 -17.26 -2.03 -5.83
C GLY A 64 -16.00 -1.17 -5.83
N GLY A 65 -15.48 -0.82 -7.00
CA GLY A 65 -14.46 0.21 -7.17
C GLY A 65 -15.03 1.64 -7.07
N PRO A 66 -14.17 2.68 -7.23
CA PRO A 66 -12.73 2.56 -7.48
C PRO A 66 -12.00 1.90 -6.32
N PHE A 67 -11.06 1.01 -6.62
CA PHE A 67 -10.36 0.24 -5.58
C PHE A 67 -9.23 1.07 -4.98
N LEU A 68 -9.10 0.99 -3.67
CA LEU A 68 -8.10 1.73 -2.90
C LEU A 68 -6.99 0.78 -2.48
N TYR A 69 -5.79 1.29 -2.30
CA TYR A 69 -4.62 0.53 -1.93
C TYR A 69 -3.72 1.36 -1.03
N HIS A 70 -3.30 0.75 0.07
CA HIS A 70 -2.58 1.44 1.15
C HIS A 70 -1.47 0.56 1.71
N ILE A 71 -0.49 1.21 2.36
CA ILE A 71 0.42 0.55 3.28
C ILE A 71 -0.22 0.62 4.68
N HIS A 72 -0.32 -0.52 5.35
CA HIS A 72 -0.88 -0.64 6.70
C HIS A 72 0.20 -0.78 7.77
N ASP A 73 -0.12 -0.37 9.00
CA ASP A 73 0.83 -0.25 10.11
C ASP A 73 1.34 -1.59 10.66
N GLN A 74 0.55 -2.65 10.58
CA GLN A 74 0.98 -3.98 11.05
C GLN A 74 1.22 -4.95 9.90
N PRO A 75 2.15 -5.91 10.06
CA PRO A 75 2.28 -7.00 9.12
C PRO A 75 0.99 -7.84 9.06
N VAL A 76 0.75 -8.50 7.94
CA VAL A 76 -0.27 -9.54 7.81
C VAL A 76 0.05 -10.64 8.84
N PRO A 77 -0.89 -10.99 9.73
CA PRO A 77 -0.73 -12.06 10.71
C PRO A 77 -0.57 -13.44 10.05
N ALA A 78 -0.15 -14.43 10.84
CA ALA A 78 0.11 -15.79 10.36
C ALA A 78 -1.12 -16.51 9.77
N ASP A 79 -2.33 -16.09 10.15
CA ASP A 79 -3.58 -16.62 9.61
C ASP A 79 -3.99 -15.95 8.28
N GLY A 80 -3.22 -14.98 7.78
CA GLY A 80 -3.48 -14.27 6.54
C GLY A 80 -4.65 -13.28 6.61
N ASN A 81 -5.23 -13.05 7.79
CA ASN A 81 -6.40 -12.20 7.93
C ASN A 81 -6.02 -10.72 7.79
N CYS A 82 -6.48 -10.09 6.72
CA CYS A 82 -6.14 -8.70 6.42
C CYS A 82 -6.61 -7.72 7.50
N THR A 83 -7.57 -8.06 8.36
CA THR A 83 -7.96 -7.19 9.50
C THR A 83 -6.83 -6.99 10.51
N GLY A 84 -5.92 -7.96 10.64
CA GLY A 84 -4.77 -7.90 11.54
C GLY A 84 -3.70 -6.88 11.14
N THR A 85 -3.77 -6.32 9.93
CA THR A 85 -2.85 -5.25 9.49
C THR A 85 -3.17 -3.89 10.14
N LEU A 86 -4.28 -3.80 10.88
CA LEU A 86 -4.73 -2.60 11.61
C LEU A 86 -4.90 -1.38 10.70
N ALA A 87 -4.61 -0.17 11.19
CA ALA A 87 -4.81 1.09 10.47
C ALA A 87 -3.76 1.33 9.37
N HIS A 88 -3.92 2.39 8.59
CA HIS A 88 -2.91 2.83 7.62
C HIS A 88 -1.61 3.20 8.34
N LEU A 89 -0.49 3.11 7.62
CA LEU A 89 0.80 3.60 8.09
C LEU A 89 0.75 5.13 8.23
N ASP A 90 0.60 5.62 9.45
CA ASP A 90 0.46 7.04 9.75
C ASP A 90 1.32 7.47 10.95
N PRO A 91 2.66 7.51 10.80
CA PRO A 91 3.57 7.86 11.89
C PRO A 91 3.40 9.31 12.36
N TYR A 92 2.73 10.16 11.57
CA TYR A 92 2.46 11.54 11.90
C TYR A 92 1.05 11.75 12.48
N GLN A 93 0.25 10.69 12.65
CA GLN A 93 -1.11 10.73 13.19
C GLN A 93 -1.94 11.85 12.54
N ARG A 94 -1.84 11.94 11.22
CA ARG A 94 -2.61 12.86 10.39
C ARG A 94 -4.10 12.51 10.45
N GLY A 95 -4.44 11.22 10.47
CA GLY A 95 -5.82 10.71 10.47
C GLY A 95 -6.44 10.65 9.06
N GLU A 96 -7.74 10.32 8.99
CA GLU A 96 -8.47 10.15 7.72
C GLU A 96 -9.08 11.46 7.21
N GLU A 97 -9.39 12.41 8.10
CA GLU A 97 -10.11 13.65 7.76
C GLU A 97 -9.24 14.90 7.96
N PRO A 98 -9.28 15.88 7.02
CA PRO A 98 -10.01 15.88 5.74
C PRO A 98 -9.53 14.76 4.81
N ALA A 99 -10.18 14.41 3.70
CA ALA A 99 -9.60 13.43 2.77
C ALA A 99 -8.20 13.86 2.24
N CYS A 100 -7.38 12.91 1.79
CA CYS A 100 -6.08 13.23 1.18
C CYS A 100 -6.26 14.12 -0.06
N ASP A 101 -5.46 15.20 -0.12
CA ASP A 101 -5.36 16.08 -1.28
C ASP A 101 -4.06 15.76 -2.01
N ALA A 102 -4.16 15.16 -3.20
CA ALA A 102 -3.00 14.80 -4.01
C ALA A 102 -2.14 16.01 -4.43
N SER A 103 -2.68 17.23 -4.39
CA SER A 103 -1.91 18.46 -4.66
C SER A 103 -1.05 18.91 -3.47
N LEU A 104 -1.32 18.36 -2.27
CA LEU A 104 -0.59 18.58 -1.03
C LEU A 104 -0.28 17.23 -0.37
N PRO A 105 0.49 16.33 -1.04
CA PRO A 105 0.65 14.94 -0.62
C PRO A 105 1.34 14.79 0.74
N GLU A 106 2.09 15.80 1.19
CA GLU A 106 2.64 15.87 2.55
C GLU A 106 1.55 15.93 3.63
N THR A 107 0.34 16.33 3.27
CA THR A 107 -0.80 16.36 4.19
C THR A 107 -1.53 15.02 4.24
N CYS A 108 -1.10 13.99 3.51
CA CYS A 108 -1.72 12.67 3.52
C CYS A 108 -1.02 11.73 4.50
N GLN A 109 -1.67 10.61 4.86
CA GLN A 109 -1.00 9.56 5.60
C GLN A 109 0.14 8.97 4.75
N VAL A 110 1.23 8.54 5.39
CA VAL A 110 2.37 7.94 4.67
C VAL A 110 1.90 6.75 3.84
N GLY A 111 1.00 5.92 4.40
CA GLY A 111 0.45 4.75 3.75
C GLY A 111 -0.67 5.00 2.74
N ASP A 112 -1.19 6.23 2.59
CA ASP A 112 -2.30 6.53 1.67
C ASP A 112 -1.80 6.69 0.22
N LEU A 113 -1.49 5.57 -0.43
CA LEU A 113 -0.99 5.56 -1.80
C LEU A 113 -2.09 5.93 -2.81
N SER A 114 -3.33 5.48 -2.60
CA SER A 114 -4.45 5.82 -3.50
C SER A 114 -4.81 7.30 -3.46
N GLY A 115 -4.82 7.92 -2.29
CA GLY A 115 -5.07 9.35 -2.16
C GLY A 115 -4.00 10.19 -2.86
N LYS A 116 -2.73 9.77 -2.77
CA LYS A 116 -1.60 10.48 -3.39
C LYS A 116 -1.46 10.23 -4.90
N HIS A 117 -1.65 8.99 -5.34
CA HIS A 117 -1.26 8.53 -6.69
C HIS A 117 -2.43 8.04 -7.55
N GLY A 118 -3.65 8.14 -7.03
CA GLY A 118 -4.88 7.76 -7.71
C GLY A 118 -5.34 6.33 -7.41
N SER A 119 -6.66 6.14 -7.40
CA SER A 119 -7.33 4.87 -7.18
C SER A 119 -7.43 4.01 -8.46
N ILE A 120 -7.71 2.73 -8.30
CA ILE A 120 -7.80 1.76 -9.41
C ILE A 120 -9.20 1.76 -10.02
N ASN A 121 -9.27 1.86 -11.35
CA ASN A 121 -10.51 1.69 -12.11
C ASN A 121 -10.34 0.55 -13.11
N GLY A 122 -11.22 -0.45 -13.03
CA GLY A 122 -11.19 -1.63 -13.91
C GLY A 122 -10.83 -2.93 -13.16
N THR A 123 -10.78 -4.02 -13.92
CA THR A 123 -10.46 -5.38 -13.44
C THR A 123 -8.96 -5.68 -13.46
N ASP A 124 -8.21 -4.87 -14.20
CA ASP A 124 -6.77 -4.99 -14.41
C ASP A 124 -6.16 -3.60 -14.26
N PHE A 125 -4.98 -3.53 -13.67
CA PHE A 125 -4.34 -2.27 -13.34
C PHE A 125 -2.83 -2.41 -13.35
N SER A 126 -2.15 -1.46 -13.99
CA SER A 126 -0.71 -1.31 -13.86
C SER A 126 -0.35 0.16 -13.81
N THR A 127 0.52 0.54 -12.88
CA THR A 127 1.03 1.91 -12.79
C THR A 127 2.43 1.92 -12.19
N THR A 128 3.12 3.03 -12.35
CA THR A 128 4.38 3.31 -11.68
C THR A 128 4.38 4.75 -11.22
N PHE A 129 4.73 4.97 -9.96
CA PHE A 129 4.81 6.30 -9.35
C PHE A 129 5.94 6.35 -8.33
N THR A 130 6.38 7.55 -7.98
CA THR A 130 7.35 7.77 -6.89
C THR A 130 6.61 8.37 -5.71
N ASP A 131 6.75 7.75 -4.54
CA ASP A 131 6.25 8.29 -3.28
C ASP A 131 7.41 8.89 -2.48
N GLU A 132 7.30 10.16 -2.09
CA GLU A 132 8.36 10.85 -1.36
C GLU A 132 8.35 10.56 0.15
N PHE A 133 7.31 9.91 0.69
CA PHE A 133 7.07 9.82 2.14
C PHE A 133 7.25 8.41 2.71
N ALA A 134 6.97 7.38 1.93
CA ALA A 134 7.28 6.00 2.29
C ALA A 134 8.81 5.79 2.33
N SER A 135 9.28 5.00 3.30
CA SER A 135 10.71 4.80 3.52
C SER A 135 11.13 3.34 3.52
N THR A 136 12.32 3.09 2.94
CA THR A 136 13.08 1.84 3.10
C THR A 136 14.15 1.95 4.21
N LEU A 137 14.31 3.12 4.84
CA LEU A 137 15.21 3.33 5.96
C LEU A 137 14.64 2.71 7.23
N THR A 138 15.31 1.69 7.77
CA THR A 138 14.89 1.00 8.99
C THR A 138 14.97 1.92 10.21
N GLY A 139 14.07 1.72 11.19
CA GLY A 139 14.13 2.39 12.48
C GLY A 139 13.33 3.70 12.58
N ILE A 140 12.78 4.20 11.47
CA ILE A 140 11.86 5.34 11.47
C ILE A 140 10.41 4.90 11.28
N GLY A 141 9.45 5.73 11.71
CA GLY A 141 8.03 5.40 11.64
C GLY A 141 7.50 5.21 10.21
N ALA A 142 8.12 5.84 9.21
CA ALA A 142 7.73 5.71 7.80
C ALA A 142 8.29 4.44 7.12
N PHE A 143 9.07 3.62 7.85
CA PHE A 143 9.64 2.39 7.32
C PHE A 143 8.54 1.38 7.00
N PHE A 144 8.36 1.05 5.70
CA PHE A 144 7.33 0.11 5.27
C PHE A 144 7.83 -1.34 5.10
N GLY A 145 9.13 -1.58 5.16
CA GLY A 145 9.72 -2.89 4.85
C GLY A 145 9.35 -4.02 5.82
N ASN A 146 8.76 -3.71 6.98
CA ASN A 146 8.20 -4.67 7.95
C ASN A 146 6.68 -4.48 8.15
N ARG A 147 6.02 -3.97 7.11
CA ARG A 147 4.60 -3.62 7.08
C ARG A 147 3.88 -4.42 6.01
N SER A 148 2.60 -4.14 5.84
CA SER A 148 1.78 -4.80 4.83
C SER A 148 1.19 -3.83 3.82
N PHE A 149 0.91 -4.36 2.65
CA PHE A 149 0.06 -3.77 1.63
C PHE A 149 -1.36 -4.31 1.79
N VAL A 150 -2.37 -3.46 1.58
CA VAL A 150 -3.78 -3.88 1.56
C VAL A 150 -4.50 -3.24 0.37
N LEU A 151 -5.30 -4.04 -0.33
CA LEU A 151 -6.21 -3.62 -1.39
C LEU A 151 -7.65 -3.62 -0.84
N HIS A 152 -8.42 -2.60 -1.18
CA HIS A 152 -9.78 -2.37 -0.68
C HIS A 152 -10.76 -2.06 -1.79
N PHE A 153 -12.04 -2.36 -1.53
CA PHE A 153 -13.16 -1.73 -2.20
C PHE A 153 -13.26 -0.24 -1.86
N ALA A 154 -14.06 0.50 -2.64
CA ALA A 154 -14.35 1.92 -2.38
C ALA A 154 -15.01 2.16 -1.01
N ASN A 155 -15.71 1.18 -0.46
CA ASN A 155 -16.32 1.23 0.86
C ASN A 155 -15.35 0.83 2.00
N THR A 156 -14.04 0.73 1.70
CA THR A 156 -12.94 0.36 2.62
C THR A 156 -12.88 -1.10 3.06
N THR A 157 -13.80 -1.97 2.60
CA THR A 157 -13.69 -3.42 2.83
C THR A 157 -12.39 -3.95 2.22
N ARG A 158 -11.59 -4.67 3.02
CA ARG A 158 -10.31 -5.26 2.60
C ARG A 158 -10.59 -6.45 1.67
N ILE A 159 -9.91 -6.48 0.53
CA ILE A 159 -10.02 -7.55 -0.48
C ILE A 159 -8.89 -8.56 -0.30
N THR A 160 -7.67 -8.07 -0.16
CA THR A 160 -6.47 -8.89 -0.04
C THR A 160 -5.33 -8.06 0.53
N CYS A 161 -4.29 -8.70 1.03
CA CYS A 161 -3.14 -8.08 1.65
C CYS A 161 -1.90 -8.98 1.55
N ALA A 162 -0.73 -8.37 1.67
CA ALA A 162 0.54 -9.07 1.68
C ALA A 162 1.58 -8.31 2.49
N ASN A 163 2.54 -9.01 3.09
CA ASN A 163 3.69 -8.39 3.74
C ASN A 163 4.69 -7.90 2.70
N PHE A 164 5.29 -6.73 2.94
CA PHE A 164 6.50 -6.36 2.23
C PHE A 164 7.67 -7.23 2.71
N THR A 165 8.44 -7.76 1.77
CA THR A 165 9.66 -8.51 2.04
C THR A 165 10.79 -7.99 1.16
N ALA A 166 12.01 -7.91 1.72
CA ALA A 166 13.19 -7.52 0.96
C ALA A 166 13.50 -8.52 -0.16
N VAL A 167 14.04 -8.03 -1.28
CA VAL A 167 14.47 -8.82 -2.45
C VAL A 167 15.98 -8.84 -2.58
#